data_AF-A0A0A0BS62-F1
#
_entry.id   AF-A0A0A0BS62-F1
#
_cell.length_a   1.000
_cell.length_b   1.000
_cell.length_c   1.000
_cell.angle_alpha   90.00
_cell.angle_beta   90.00
_cell.angle_gamma   90.00
#
_symmetry.space_group_name_H-M   'P 1'
#
loop_
_entity.id
_entity.type
_entity.pdbx_description
1 polymer ?
#
loop_
_entity_poly.entity_id
_entity_poly.type
_entity_poly.pdbx_seq_one_letter_code
_entity_poly.pdbx_strand_id
1 'polypeptide(L)'
;MSTSPYPDDTALRARAEKRLRDRRDLGTHAVAYLLVNGALVVIWVMTGAPFFWPVFPILGWGIGLAFHAWDVLAPGPSEDRVQREMERLRRR
;
A
#
# COMPACT_ATOMS: atom_id res chain seq x y z
N MET A 1 -9.56 33.07 -14.06
CA MET A 1 -9.00 32.57 -12.78
C MET A 1 -10.19 32.22 -11.90
N SER A 2 -10.74 31.00 -12.05
CA SER A 2 -12.02 30.63 -11.42
C SER A 2 -11.77 30.00 -10.05
N THR A 3 -12.14 30.72 -8.99
CA THR A 3 -12.18 30.21 -7.61
C THR A 3 -13.46 29.38 -7.44
N SER A 4 -13.34 28.07 -7.26
CA SER A 4 -14.49 27.17 -6.99
C SER A 4 -15.05 27.43 -5.59
N PRO A 5 -16.37 27.69 -5.41
CA PRO A 5 -16.99 28.00 -4.12
C PRO A 5 -17.31 26.78 -3.21
N TYR A 6 -16.70 25.60 -3.42
CA TYR A 6 -17.13 24.37 -2.76
C TYR A 6 -15.99 23.69 -1.96
N PRO A 7 -16.09 23.58 -0.63
CA PRO A 7 -15.08 22.91 0.23
C PRO A 7 -14.92 21.40 -0.07
N ASP A 8 -15.89 20.79 -0.73
CA ASP A 8 -15.90 19.36 -1.06
C ASP A 8 -14.91 19.06 -2.20
N ASP A 9 -14.68 19.99 -3.14
CA ASP A 9 -13.76 19.79 -4.28
C ASP A 9 -12.31 19.65 -3.80
N THR A 10 -11.91 20.44 -2.81
CA THR A 10 -10.59 20.36 -2.19
C THR A 10 -10.45 19.11 -1.33
N ALA A 11 -11.50 18.70 -0.61
CA ALA A 11 -11.51 17.46 0.17
C ALA A 11 -11.47 16.20 -0.71
N LEU A 12 -12.19 16.21 -1.85
CA LEU A 12 -12.18 15.15 -2.86
C LEU A 12 -10.81 15.03 -3.53
N ARG A 13 -10.21 16.15 -3.93
CA ARG A 13 -8.83 16.17 -4.47
C ARG A 13 -7.81 15.65 -3.47
N ALA A 14 -7.89 16.08 -2.21
CA ALA A 14 -6.99 15.59 -1.16
C ALA A 14 -7.11 14.08 -0.93
N ARG A 15 -8.34 13.52 -0.96
CA ARG A 15 -8.56 12.07 -0.87
C ARG A 15 -8.02 11.30 -2.08
N ALA A 16 -8.22 11.85 -3.29
CA ALA A 16 -7.69 11.25 -4.52
C ALA A 16 -6.16 11.25 -4.53
N GLU A 17 -5.53 12.35 -4.15
CA GLU A 17 -4.08 12.45 -4.04
C GLU A 17 -3.50 11.53 -2.97
N LYS A 18 -4.17 11.40 -1.81
CA LYS A 18 -3.72 10.50 -0.74
C LYS A 18 -3.74 9.04 -1.20
N ARG A 19 -4.83 8.59 -1.84
CA ARG A 19 -4.91 7.24 -2.44
C ARG A 19 -3.83 6.98 -3.49
N LEU A 20 -3.45 7.99 -4.27
CA LEU A 20 -2.38 7.87 -5.26
C LEU A 20 -0.98 7.80 -4.62
N ARG A 21 -0.73 8.54 -3.54
CA ARG A 21 0.54 8.51 -2.80
C ARG A 21 0.73 7.20 -2.04
N ASP A 22 -0.32 6.70 -1.39
CA ASP A 22 -0.29 5.45 -0.62
C ASP A 22 0.06 4.23 -1.51
N ARG A 23 -0.41 4.23 -2.77
CA ARG A 23 -0.05 3.18 -3.76
C ARG A 23 1.41 3.23 -4.20
N ARG A 24 2.02 4.41 -4.22
CA ARG A 24 3.41 4.61 -4.64
C ARG A 24 4.39 4.16 -3.56
N ASP A 25 4.07 4.41 -2.31
CA ASP A 25 4.94 4.07 -1.18
C ASP A 25 5.05 2.55 -0.96
N LEU A 26 3.95 1.83 -1.22
CA LEU A 26 3.95 0.38 -1.24
C LEU A 26 4.79 -0.24 -2.35
N GLY A 27 4.72 0.32 -3.56
CA GLY A 27 5.50 -0.17 -4.68
C GLY A 27 7.00 -0.14 -4.38
N THR A 28 7.47 0.96 -3.77
CA THR A 28 8.87 1.12 -3.39
C THR A 28 9.32 0.07 -2.36
N HIS A 29 8.52 -0.17 -1.31
CA HIS A 29 8.85 -1.18 -0.30
C HIS A 29 8.82 -2.60 -0.85
N ALA A 30 7.87 -2.92 -1.74
CA ALA A 30 7.78 -4.23 -2.37
C ALA A 30 8.96 -4.49 -3.34
N VAL A 31 9.37 -3.49 -4.12
CA VAL A 31 10.54 -3.61 -5.00
C VAL A 31 11.82 -3.76 -4.19
N ALA A 32 12.00 -2.97 -3.13
CA ALA A 32 13.15 -3.11 -2.22
C ALA A 32 13.19 -4.51 -1.59
N TYR A 33 12.05 -5.02 -1.13
CA TYR A 33 11.93 -6.38 -0.60
C TYR A 33 12.34 -7.43 -1.64
N LEU A 34 11.85 -7.33 -2.87
CA LEU A 34 12.18 -8.30 -3.93
C LEU A 34 13.67 -8.26 -4.28
N LEU A 35 14.27 -7.06 -4.39
CA LEU A 35 15.68 -6.89 -4.69
C LEU A 35 16.59 -7.46 -3.59
N VAL A 36 16.31 -7.11 -2.34
CA VAL A 36 17.12 -7.56 -1.19
C VAL A 36 16.99 -9.07 -1.01
N ASN A 37 15.77 -9.61 -0.97
CA ASN A 37 15.57 -11.06 -0.81
C ASN A 37 16.10 -11.85 -2.01
N GLY A 38 15.93 -11.33 -3.23
CA GLY A 38 16.53 -11.91 -4.44
C GLY A 38 18.05 -11.98 -4.35
N ALA A 39 18.70 -10.89 -3.93
CA ALA A 39 20.15 -10.87 -3.73
C ALA A 39 20.60 -11.89 -2.65
N LEU A 40 19.88 -12.00 -1.54
CA LEU A 40 20.17 -12.98 -0.48
C LEU A 40 20.04 -14.42 -0.97
N VAL A 41 19.02 -14.72 -1.78
CA VAL A 41 18.86 -16.03 -2.41
C VAL A 41 19.99 -16.32 -3.40
N VAL A 42 20.38 -15.35 -4.23
CA VAL A 42 21.52 -15.48 -5.15
C VAL A 42 22.81 -15.76 -4.36
N ILE A 43 23.07 -15.01 -3.29
CA ILE A 43 24.22 -15.25 -2.40
C ILE A 43 24.16 -16.67 -1.84
N TRP A 44 23.00 -17.12 -1.35
CA TRP A 44 22.85 -18.47 -0.82
C TRP A 44 23.18 -19.55 -1.85
N VAL A 45 22.65 -19.42 -3.08
CA VAL A 45 22.96 -20.33 -4.20
C VAL A 45 24.44 -20.34 -4.50
N MET A 46 25.09 -19.16 -4.57
CA MET A 46 26.52 -19.04 -4.87
C MET A 46 27.41 -19.58 -3.74
N THR A 47 26.98 -19.46 -2.49
CA THR A 47 27.75 -19.90 -1.32
C THR A 47 27.62 -21.41 -1.11
N GLY A 48 26.58 -22.05 -1.66
CA GLY A 48 26.32 -23.48 -1.47
C GLY A 48 26.02 -23.85 -0.02
N ALA A 49 25.50 -22.90 0.76
CA ALA A 49 25.29 -23.11 2.19
C ALA A 49 24.25 -24.23 2.41
N PRO A 50 24.48 -25.16 3.35
CA PRO A 50 23.60 -26.32 3.54
C PRO A 50 22.21 -25.94 4.05
N PHE A 51 22.07 -24.76 4.66
CA PHE A 51 20.83 -24.27 5.24
C PHE A 51 20.37 -22.98 4.53
N PHE A 52 19.07 -22.92 4.22
CA PHE A 52 18.42 -21.78 3.57
C PHE A 52 18.17 -20.63 4.58
N TRP A 53 19.26 -19.99 5.01
CA TRP A 53 19.22 -18.85 5.92
C TRP A 53 18.46 -17.61 5.39
N PRO A 54 18.27 -17.36 4.07
CA PRO A 54 17.42 -16.27 3.60
C PRO A 54 15.96 -16.36 4.09
N VAL A 55 15.51 -17.52 4.60
CA VAL A 55 14.16 -17.68 5.16
C VAL A 55 13.84 -16.69 6.29
N PHE A 56 14.81 -16.32 7.11
CA PHE A 56 14.60 -15.42 8.24
C PHE A 56 14.24 -13.99 7.81
N PRO A 57 15.03 -13.31 6.96
CA PRO A 57 14.65 -12.00 6.45
C PRO A 57 13.39 -12.06 5.56
N ILE A 58 13.21 -13.14 4.78
CA ILE A 58 11.99 -13.33 3.97
C ILE A 58 10.75 -13.34 4.88
N LEU A 59 10.73 -14.16 5.93
CA LEU A 59 9.56 -14.28 6.81
C LEU A 59 9.41 -13.05 7.72
N GLY A 60 10.50 -12.57 8.32
CA GLY A 60 10.46 -11.44 9.24
C GLY A 60 9.97 -10.15 8.58
N TRP A 61 10.49 -9.81 7.40
CA TRP A 61 10.06 -8.63 6.67
C TRP A 61 8.82 -8.89 5.79
N GLY A 62 8.65 -10.12 5.31
CA GLY A 62 7.52 -10.48 4.43
C GLY A 62 6.18 -10.36 5.14
N ILE A 63 6.11 -10.65 6.43
CA ILE A 63 4.88 -10.48 7.23
C ILE A 63 4.51 -8.98 7.33
N GLY A 64 5.48 -8.11 7.63
CA GLY A 64 5.25 -6.67 7.70
C GLY A 64 4.80 -6.08 6.35
N LEU A 65 5.44 -6.51 5.26
CA LEU A 65 5.05 -6.11 3.90
C LEU A 65 3.66 -6.65 3.53
N ALA A 66 3.32 -7.88 3.91
CA ALA A 66 2.02 -8.47 3.64
C ALA A 66 0.89 -7.70 4.35
N PHE A 67 1.08 -7.30 5.62
CA PHE A 67 0.11 -6.46 6.31
C PHE A 67 -0.05 -5.09 5.65
N HIS A 68 1.06 -4.45 5.26
CA HIS A 68 1.01 -3.14 4.61
C HIS A 68 0.38 -3.21 3.21
N ALA A 69 0.71 -4.25 2.44
CA ALA A 69 0.10 -4.55 1.15
C ALA A 69 -1.40 -4.85 1.31
N TRP A 70 -1.79 -5.60 2.35
CA TRP A 70 -3.20 -5.86 2.64
C TRP A 70 -3.95 -4.57 2.94
N ASP A 71 -3.36 -3.61 3.66
CA ASP A 71 -4.03 -2.36 4.03
C ASP A 71 -4.36 -1.46 2.81
N VAL A 72 -3.54 -1.51 1.76
CA VAL A 72 -3.76 -0.68 0.54
C VAL A 72 -4.43 -1.47 -0.60
N LEU A 73 -4.19 -2.79 -0.67
CA LEU A 73 -4.80 -3.66 -1.67
C LEU A 73 -6.18 -4.15 -1.23
N ALA A 74 -6.47 -4.17 0.08
CA ALA A 74 -7.83 -4.34 0.57
C ALA A 74 -8.69 -3.25 -0.09
N PRO A 75 -9.79 -3.65 -0.76
CA PRO A 75 -10.68 -2.67 -1.35
C PRO A 75 -11.21 -1.79 -0.23
N GLY A 76 -10.72 -0.54 -0.20
CA GLY A 76 -11.31 0.50 0.63
C GLY A 76 -12.82 0.53 0.39
N PRO A 77 -13.64 0.88 1.40
CA PRO A 77 -15.09 0.80 1.34
C PRO A 77 -15.56 1.37 0.00
N SER A 78 -16.31 0.57 -0.75
CA SER A 78 -16.73 0.94 -2.10
C SER A 78 -17.31 2.35 -2.09
N GLU A 79 -17.05 3.13 -3.12
CA GLU A 79 -17.52 4.53 -3.20
C GLU A 79 -19.02 4.61 -2.93
N ASP A 80 -19.79 3.61 -3.37
CA ASP A 80 -21.21 3.44 -3.05
C ASP A 80 -21.53 3.42 -1.55
N ARG A 81 -20.66 2.81 -0.72
CA ARG A 81 -20.83 2.76 0.73
C ARG A 81 -20.54 4.11 1.37
N VAL A 82 -19.52 4.81 0.89
CA VAL A 82 -19.18 6.17 1.34
C VAL A 82 -20.29 7.15 0.95
N GLN A 83 -20.84 7.02 -0.26
CA GLN A 83 -21.92 7.87 -0.76
C GLN A 83 -23.22 7.69 0.03
N ARG A 84 -23.58 6.42 0.34
CA ARG A 84 -24.74 6.09 1.18
C ARG A 84 -24.60 6.63 2.60
N GLU A 85 -23.40 6.57 3.18
CA GLU A 85 -23.14 7.11 4.51
C GLU A 85 -23.23 8.65 4.50
N MET A 86 -22.71 9.30 3.46
CA MET A 86 -22.81 10.76 3.29
C MET A 86 -24.25 11.22 3.09
N GLU A 87 -25.06 10.51 2.31
CA GLU A 87 -26.50 10.78 2.16
C GLU A 87 -27.26 10.65 3.47
N ARG A 88 -26.92 9.67 4.31
CA ARG A 88 -27.48 9.52 5.66
C ARG A 88 -27.17 10.71 6.57
N LEU A 89 -25.93 11.19 6.55
CA LEU A 89 -25.49 12.32 7.38
C LEU A 89 -26.09 13.66 6.90
N ARG A 90 -26.32 13.81 5.58
CA ARG A 90 -26.89 15.02 4.99
C ARG A 90 -28.41 15.14 5.19
N ARG A 91 -29.08 14.03 5.52
CA ARG A 91 -30.53 13.95 5.82
C ARG A 91 -30.87 14.10 7.31
N ARG A 92 -29.88 14.16 8.21
CA ARG A 92 -30.06 14.51 9.62
C ARG A 92 -29.80 15.99 9.83
#